data_AF-A0A067M698-F1
#
_entry.id   AF-A0A067M698-F1
#
_cell.length_a   1.000
_cell.length_b   1.000
_cell.length_c   1.000
_cell.angle_alpha   90.00
_cell.angle_beta   90.00
_cell.angle_gamma   90.00
#
_symmetry.space_group_name_H-M   'P 1'
#
loop_
_entity.id
_entity.type
_entity.pdbx_description
1 polymer ?
#
loop_
_entity_poly.entity_id
_entity_poly.type
_entity_poly.pdbx_seq_one_letter_code
_entity_poly.pdbx_strand_id
1 'polypeptide(L)'
;MPAVYTPRYPAVHVPSRSIFTEIFGGQSDALDRAAPAYIDNVSGAILTRQDVKDLSLSRVWDEDPNSLSWFLVAYAAFAAGLRVSPANTACTPPELAHQLRDSGAYNIFVHPSLLTVLLETLSLLGVSSKEAEKRLEDLMRNGKVEKEEAFDGAQADETALLCYSSGTTGLSKGVTTTHRNLVSQIVALGPATPTFIPKSDIMICILPLNHIYGLVTLAMNCFARGVPMVICPRFDSDLFCSAIQKYKVADAYIAPPVVLFLANPPIVSKYNLASLRRIVSAAVPLAPSLATKTVARLESERANVTLTQDYGLTETSSTCTAHSLAYGADTKHRRPLRRREGDRRQTRATWRAVVPPADLEAVFAHPQIRDAGVIGVKSEDKSTELPRAYITHKAGYASFSTQADWEKFASEVQKWIEGKVAKHKYLRGGVIVIEVIPKSAAGKILRKDLRQLAKEELKSQALVQKLARAKL
;
A
#
# COMPACT_ATOMS: atom_id res chain seq x y z
N MET A 1 6.86 31.37 -17.32
CA MET A 1 6.55 30.86 -15.96
C MET A 1 5.85 29.52 -16.07
N PRO A 2 6.11 28.55 -15.18
CA PRO A 2 5.35 27.29 -15.18
C PRO A 2 3.89 27.55 -14.83
N ALA A 3 2.98 26.78 -15.44
CA ALA A 3 1.57 26.81 -15.06
C ALA A 3 1.39 26.16 -13.67
N VAL A 4 0.92 26.94 -12.69
CA VAL A 4 0.61 26.45 -11.34
C VAL A 4 -0.86 26.09 -11.26
N TYR A 5 -1.16 24.88 -10.80
CA TYR A 5 -2.53 24.42 -10.59
C TYR A 5 -2.87 24.51 -9.10
N THR A 6 -3.95 25.20 -8.77
CA THR A 6 -4.45 25.31 -7.40
C THR A 6 -5.76 24.53 -7.21
N PRO A 7 -6.02 24.02 -6.00
CA PRO A 7 -7.27 23.34 -5.70
C PRO A 7 -8.46 24.32 -5.82
N ARG A 8 -9.66 23.75 -6.02
CA ARG A 8 -10.92 24.53 -6.06
C ARG A 8 -11.51 24.76 -4.67
N TYR A 9 -10.98 24.09 -3.66
CA TYR A 9 -11.39 24.24 -2.27
C TYR A 9 -10.65 25.42 -1.63
N PRO A 10 -11.25 26.07 -0.63
CA PRO A 10 -10.59 27.12 0.12
C PRO A 10 -9.25 26.65 0.70
N ALA A 11 -8.32 27.58 0.88
CA ALA A 11 -7.09 27.31 1.62
C ALA A 11 -7.45 26.88 3.05
N VAL A 12 -6.79 25.82 3.54
CA VAL A 12 -6.94 25.35 4.91
C VAL A 12 -5.77 25.86 5.75
N HIS A 13 -6.05 26.21 7.00
CA HIS A 13 -4.99 26.46 7.97
C HIS A 13 -4.40 25.12 8.43
N VAL A 14 -3.06 25.01 8.43
CA VAL A 14 -2.33 23.84 8.93
C VAL A 14 -1.74 24.20 10.29
N PRO A 15 -2.29 23.67 11.40
CA PRO A 15 -1.75 23.89 12.73
C PRO A 15 -0.30 23.39 12.84
N SER A 16 0.51 24.09 13.63
CA SER A 16 1.91 23.71 13.90
C SER A 16 2.03 23.03 15.26
N ARG A 17 1.72 21.73 15.29
CA ARG A 17 1.73 20.89 16.51
C ARG A 17 1.97 19.43 16.15
N SER A 18 2.14 18.58 17.15
CA SER A 18 2.26 17.14 16.94
C SER A 18 1.01 16.55 16.28
N ILE A 19 1.22 15.45 15.56
CA ILE A 19 0.13 14.66 14.99
C ILE A 19 -0.76 14.03 16.06
N PHE A 20 -0.19 13.70 17.23
CA PHE A 20 -0.95 13.14 18.34
C PHE A 20 -1.92 14.18 18.90
N THR A 21 -1.42 15.40 19.18
CA THR A 21 -2.23 16.53 19.64
C THR A 21 -3.31 16.93 18.63
N GLU A 22 -3.03 16.86 17.32
CA GLU A 22 -4.05 17.10 16.28
C GLU A 22 -5.13 16.01 16.25
N ILE A 23 -4.75 14.73 16.37
CA ILE A 23 -5.68 13.59 16.28
C ILE A 23 -6.59 13.48 17.51
N PHE A 24 -6.06 13.77 18.70
CA PHE A 24 -6.77 13.63 19.98
C PHE A 24 -7.23 14.96 20.60
N GLY A 25 -6.94 16.08 19.95
CA GLY A 25 -7.41 17.42 20.31
C GLY A 25 -8.08 18.13 19.12
N GLY A 26 -8.28 19.43 19.22
CA GLY A 26 -8.78 20.24 18.10
C GLY A 26 -10.22 19.87 17.71
N GLN A 27 -10.45 19.47 16.46
CA GLN A 27 -11.79 19.01 16.02
C GLN A 27 -12.22 17.72 16.73
N SER A 28 -11.27 16.91 17.21
CA SER A 28 -11.58 15.68 17.93
C SER A 28 -12.18 15.94 19.31
N ASP A 29 -11.93 17.10 19.94
CA ASP A 29 -12.51 17.42 21.25
C ASP A 29 -14.03 17.55 21.21
N ALA A 30 -14.59 17.89 20.05
CA ALA A 30 -16.02 18.01 19.82
C ALA A 30 -16.69 16.66 19.45
N LEU A 31 -15.92 15.59 19.26
CA LEU A 31 -16.44 14.28 18.87
C LEU A 31 -16.80 13.44 20.10
N ASP A 32 -17.81 12.58 19.94
CA ASP A 32 -18.26 11.69 21.01
C ASP A 32 -17.18 10.66 21.34
N ARG A 33 -16.58 10.78 22.54
CA ARG A 33 -15.47 9.92 22.97
C ARG A 33 -15.87 8.46 23.17
N ALA A 34 -17.15 8.19 23.44
CA ALA A 34 -17.68 6.83 23.59
C ALA A 34 -18.03 6.18 22.25
N ALA A 35 -18.00 6.94 21.14
CA ALA A 35 -18.29 6.39 19.83
C ALA A 35 -17.20 5.37 19.40
N PRO A 36 -17.56 4.32 18.64
CA PRO A 36 -16.60 3.39 18.07
C PRO A 36 -15.60 4.11 17.15
N ALA A 37 -14.30 3.86 17.35
CA ALA A 37 -13.25 4.32 16.44
C ALA A 37 -12.82 3.20 15.49
N TYR A 38 -12.50 2.05 16.07
CA TYR A 38 -11.98 0.89 15.36
C TYR A 38 -12.74 -0.37 15.76
N ILE A 39 -13.13 -1.17 14.78
CA ILE A 39 -13.88 -2.40 14.95
C ILE A 39 -13.10 -3.52 14.27
N ASP A 40 -12.67 -4.52 15.03
CA ASP A 40 -12.06 -5.72 14.46
C ASP A 40 -13.14 -6.59 13.83
N ASN A 41 -13.04 -6.87 12.53
CA ASN A 41 -14.08 -7.62 11.81
C ASN A 41 -14.15 -9.09 12.24
N VAL A 42 -13.03 -9.68 12.69
CA VAL A 42 -12.91 -11.11 12.97
C VAL A 42 -13.35 -11.42 14.40
N SER A 43 -12.77 -10.73 15.38
CA SER A 43 -13.10 -10.91 16.80
C SER A 43 -14.36 -10.15 17.22
N GLY A 44 -14.73 -9.10 16.49
CA GLY A 44 -15.80 -8.19 16.90
C GLY A 44 -15.41 -7.23 18.01
N ALA A 45 -14.14 -7.19 18.42
CA ALA A 45 -13.63 -6.24 19.40
C ALA A 45 -13.79 -4.80 18.89
N ILE A 46 -14.12 -3.89 19.80
CA ILE A 46 -14.35 -2.48 19.50
C ILE A 46 -13.44 -1.66 20.41
N LEU A 47 -12.68 -0.74 19.82
CA LEU A 47 -12.09 0.37 20.56
C LEU A 47 -12.93 1.62 20.31
N THR A 48 -13.43 2.21 21.40
CA THR A 48 -13.99 3.56 21.35
C THR A 48 -12.88 4.58 21.15
N ARG A 49 -13.24 5.83 20.80
CA ARG A 49 -12.24 6.91 20.68
C ARG A 49 -11.48 7.14 21.99
N GLN A 50 -12.19 7.05 23.11
CA GLN A 50 -11.59 7.16 24.45
C GLN A 50 -10.64 5.99 24.72
N ASP A 51 -11.03 4.75 24.41
CA ASP A 51 -10.16 3.58 24.57
C ASP A 51 -8.86 3.75 23.78
N VAL A 52 -8.94 4.21 22.52
CA VAL A 52 -7.74 4.43 21.72
C VAL A 52 -6.82 5.45 22.40
N LYS A 53 -7.34 6.57 22.92
CA LYS A 53 -6.52 7.58 23.60
C LYS A 53 -5.89 7.03 24.88
N ASP A 54 -6.70 6.45 25.76
CA ASP A 54 -6.25 6.00 27.07
C ASP A 54 -5.29 4.81 26.95
N LEU A 55 -5.61 3.85 26.08
CA LEU A 55 -4.77 2.66 25.90
C LEU A 55 -3.46 2.98 25.19
N SER A 56 -3.43 3.96 24.28
CA SER A 56 -2.17 4.45 23.67
C SER A 56 -1.23 5.08 24.70
N LEU A 57 -1.78 5.64 25.78
CA LEU A 57 -0.98 6.20 26.87
C LEU A 57 -0.69 5.17 27.98
N SER A 58 -1.36 4.01 27.94
CA SER A 58 -1.25 2.93 28.93
C SER A 58 -0.33 1.78 28.50
N ARG A 59 -0.18 0.78 29.38
CA ARG A 59 1.01 -0.10 29.50
C ARG A 59 0.98 -1.45 28.77
N VAL A 60 -0.07 -1.82 28.02
CA VAL A 60 -0.17 -3.19 27.45
C VAL A 60 -0.82 -3.18 26.07
N TRP A 61 -0.13 -3.73 25.08
CA TRP A 61 -0.61 -3.90 23.70
C TRP A 61 -0.59 -5.39 23.33
N ASP A 62 -1.68 -5.91 22.77
CA ASP A 62 -1.83 -7.34 22.41
C ASP A 62 -2.02 -7.51 20.89
N GLU A 63 -1.28 -8.37 20.20
CA GLU A 63 -0.93 -8.13 18.78
C GLU A 63 -1.69 -9.00 17.73
N ASP A 64 -2.01 -8.41 16.55
CA ASP A 64 -2.39 -9.03 15.24
C ASP A 64 -1.89 -8.08 14.10
N PRO A 65 -1.36 -8.54 12.94
CA PRO A 65 -1.14 -7.67 11.78
C PRO A 65 -2.44 -7.03 11.27
N ASN A 66 -2.47 -5.69 11.18
CA ASN A 66 -3.71 -4.90 11.08
C ASN A 66 -4.66 -5.13 12.28
N SER A 67 -4.11 -5.25 13.50
CA SER A 67 -4.88 -5.24 14.74
C SER A 67 -5.29 -3.85 15.17
N LEU A 68 -6.20 -3.83 16.13
CA LEU A 68 -6.49 -2.68 16.98
C LEU A 68 -5.23 -2.16 17.70
N SER A 69 -4.33 -3.04 18.12
CA SER A 69 -3.11 -2.66 18.85
C SER A 69 -2.07 -1.95 18.00
N TRP A 70 -2.09 -2.11 16.67
CA TRP A 70 -1.22 -1.32 15.82
C TRP A 70 -1.51 0.19 15.99
N PHE A 71 -2.78 0.58 16.08
CA PHE A 71 -3.14 1.97 16.34
C PHE A 71 -2.64 2.44 17.70
N LEU A 72 -2.77 1.59 18.73
CA LEU A 72 -2.32 1.92 20.07
C LEU A 72 -0.81 2.17 20.11
N VAL A 73 -0.01 1.30 19.50
CA VAL A 73 1.45 1.43 19.43
C VAL A 73 1.87 2.66 18.60
N ALA A 74 1.24 2.88 17.43
CA ALA A 74 1.59 4.02 16.59
C ALA A 74 1.28 5.36 17.28
N TYR A 75 0.11 5.47 17.92
CA TYR A 75 -0.26 6.67 18.66
C TYR A 75 0.55 6.84 19.95
N ALA A 76 0.86 5.77 20.66
CA ALA A 76 1.78 5.79 21.81
C ALA A 76 3.16 6.33 21.41
N ALA A 77 3.70 5.85 20.30
CA ALA A 77 4.98 6.30 19.78
C ALA A 77 4.94 7.79 19.42
N PHE A 78 3.88 8.27 18.76
CA PHE A 78 3.74 9.70 18.48
C PHE A 78 3.61 10.54 19.76
N ALA A 79 2.87 10.05 20.77
CA ALA A 79 2.76 10.73 22.06
C ALA A 79 4.11 10.78 22.80
N ALA A 80 4.93 9.72 22.69
CA ALA A 80 6.26 9.64 23.29
C ALA A 80 7.34 10.40 22.49
N GLY A 81 6.99 11.04 21.37
CA GLY A 81 7.94 11.68 20.47
C GLY A 81 8.91 10.74 19.76
N LEU A 82 8.51 9.47 19.62
CA LEU A 82 9.24 8.47 18.87
C LEU A 82 8.92 8.53 17.38
N ARG A 83 9.92 8.16 16.58
CA ARG A 83 9.78 7.96 15.13
C ARG A 83 9.25 6.56 14.87
N VAL A 84 8.22 6.46 14.05
CA VAL A 84 7.59 5.19 13.69
C VAL A 84 8.07 4.75 12.31
N SER A 85 8.63 3.55 12.18
CA SER A 85 8.97 2.95 10.87
C SER A 85 8.19 1.66 10.65
N PRO A 86 7.00 1.72 10.03
CA PRO A 86 6.21 0.52 9.78
C PRO A 86 6.90 -0.37 8.74
N ALA A 87 6.99 -1.67 9.03
CA ALA A 87 7.55 -2.67 8.11
C ALA A 87 6.46 -3.50 7.44
N ASN A 88 6.72 -3.97 6.23
CA ASN A 88 5.80 -4.89 5.56
C ASN A 88 5.82 -6.26 6.25
N THR A 89 4.66 -6.81 6.59
CA THR A 89 4.55 -8.15 7.19
C THR A 89 5.02 -9.27 6.27
N ALA A 90 5.11 -8.98 4.97
CA ALA A 90 5.67 -9.88 3.97
C ALA A 90 7.18 -9.68 3.71
N CYS A 91 7.85 -8.76 4.41
CA CYS A 91 9.30 -8.55 4.25
C CYS A 91 10.06 -9.83 4.59
N THR A 92 11.08 -10.13 3.78
CA THR A 92 12.04 -11.19 4.12
C THR A 92 13.07 -10.69 5.13
N PRO A 93 13.78 -11.59 5.84
CA PRO A 93 14.76 -11.16 6.83
C PRO A 93 15.82 -10.17 6.31
N PRO A 94 16.37 -10.32 5.09
CA PRO A 94 17.29 -9.34 4.51
C PRO A 94 16.64 -7.98 4.20
N GLU A 95 15.38 -7.97 3.73
CA GLU A 95 14.65 -6.73 3.46
C GLU A 95 14.39 -5.96 4.75
N LEU A 96 13.99 -6.67 5.82
CA LEU A 96 13.80 -6.07 7.13
C LEU A 96 15.14 -5.62 7.74
N ALA A 97 16.22 -6.38 7.57
CA ALA A 97 17.56 -6.00 8.03
C ALA A 97 18.04 -4.69 7.40
N HIS A 98 17.77 -4.48 6.11
CA HIS A 98 18.04 -3.23 5.42
C HIS A 98 17.26 -2.07 6.06
N GLN A 99 15.95 -2.24 6.27
CA GLN A 99 15.11 -1.21 6.89
C GLN A 99 15.53 -0.88 8.33
N LEU A 100 15.81 -1.88 9.17
CA LEU A 100 16.25 -1.64 10.55
C LEU A 100 17.59 -0.91 10.61
N ARG A 101 18.53 -1.28 9.74
CA ARG A 101 19.83 -0.61 9.64
C ARG A 101 19.70 0.84 9.18
N ASP A 102 18.89 1.08 8.15
CA ASP A 102 18.73 2.41 7.55
C ASP A 102 17.92 3.36 8.45
N SER A 103 16.88 2.86 9.12
CA SER A 103 16.06 3.66 10.05
C SER A 103 16.71 3.89 11.41
N GLY A 104 17.67 3.04 11.80
CA GLY A 104 18.23 3.02 13.15
C GLY A 104 17.24 2.54 14.22
N ALA A 105 16.20 1.81 13.84
CA ALA A 105 15.17 1.34 14.76
C ALA A 105 15.77 0.40 15.83
N TYR A 106 15.55 0.75 17.10
CA TYR A 106 16.02 -0.02 18.25
C TYR A 106 14.90 -0.84 18.89
N ASN A 107 13.73 -0.22 19.06
CA ASN A 107 12.52 -0.82 19.61
C ASN A 107 11.66 -1.40 18.48
N ILE A 108 11.28 -2.67 18.58
CA ILE A 108 10.56 -3.39 17.53
C ILE A 108 9.30 -4.04 18.12
N PHE A 109 8.15 -3.53 17.72
CA PHE A 109 6.86 -4.15 17.98
C PHE A 109 6.57 -5.15 16.85
N VAL A 110 6.27 -6.39 17.20
CA VAL A 110 6.21 -7.48 16.23
C VAL A 110 5.18 -8.52 16.64
N HIS A 111 4.31 -8.84 15.69
CA HIS A 111 3.31 -9.86 15.91
C HIS A 111 3.98 -11.22 16.16
N PRO A 112 3.47 -12.07 17.07
CA PRO A 112 4.03 -13.39 17.35
C PRO A 112 4.29 -14.26 16.11
N SER A 113 3.43 -14.18 15.08
CA SER A 113 3.62 -14.95 13.84
C SER A 113 4.82 -14.50 12.98
N LEU A 114 5.39 -13.33 13.28
CA LEU A 114 6.54 -12.75 12.58
C LEU A 114 7.83 -12.82 13.41
N LEU A 115 7.78 -13.38 14.63
CA LEU A 115 8.95 -13.49 15.51
C LEU A 115 10.11 -14.25 14.84
N THR A 116 9.83 -15.33 14.12
CA THR A 116 10.87 -16.08 13.40
C THR A 116 11.61 -15.18 12.39
N VAL A 117 10.86 -14.40 11.59
CA VAL A 117 11.44 -13.46 10.62
C VAL A 117 12.29 -12.41 11.33
N LEU A 118 11.80 -11.87 12.46
CA LEU A 118 12.56 -10.90 13.24
C LEU A 118 13.85 -11.49 13.82
N LEU A 119 13.80 -12.68 14.43
CA LEU A 119 14.98 -13.31 15.02
C LEU A 119 16.05 -13.62 13.96
N GLU A 120 15.64 -14.10 12.78
CA GLU A 120 16.53 -14.26 11.64
C GLU A 120 17.13 -12.92 11.19
N THR A 121 16.32 -11.86 11.11
CA THR A 121 16.80 -10.50 10.79
C THR A 121 17.82 -10.01 11.81
N LEU A 122 17.55 -10.15 13.10
CA LEU A 122 18.44 -9.72 14.18
C LEU A 122 19.76 -10.48 14.14
N SER A 123 19.73 -11.77 13.84
CA SER A 123 20.92 -12.58 13.59
C SER A 123 21.75 -12.05 12.41
N LEU A 124 21.11 -11.70 11.29
CA LEU A 124 21.79 -11.07 10.13
C LEU A 124 22.43 -9.71 10.46
N LEU A 125 21.91 -9.02 11.48
CA LEU A 125 22.47 -7.76 11.98
C LEU A 125 23.53 -7.96 13.08
N GLY A 126 23.86 -9.21 13.43
CA GLY A 126 24.85 -9.53 14.47
C GLY A 126 24.33 -9.36 15.90
N VAL A 127 23.01 -9.31 16.10
CA VAL A 127 22.40 -9.25 17.44
C VAL A 127 22.29 -10.66 17.99
N SER A 128 22.87 -10.90 19.17
CA SER A 128 22.79 -12.20 19.86
C SER A 128 21.35 -12.53 20.28
N SER A 129 21.01 -13.82 20.35
CA SER A 129 19.68 -14.27 20.80
C SER A 129 19.30 -13.71 22.18
N LYS A 130 20.27 -13.66 23.11
CA LYS A 130 20.05 -13.11 24.47
C LYS A 130 19.68 -11.63 24.46
N GLU A 131 20.32 -10.84 23.60
CA GLU A 131 20.00 -9.42 23.42
C GLU A 131 18.66 -9.24 22.71
N ALA A 132 18.33 -10.09 21.74
CA ALA A 132 17.03 -10.07 21.07
C ALA A 132 15.88 -10.37 22.04
N GLU A 133 16.01 -11.42 22.86
CA GLU A 133 15.05 -11.78 23.91
C GLU A 133 14.87 -10.63 24.92
N LYS A 134 15.98 -10.05 25.39
CA LYS A 134 15.94 -8.90 26.31
C LYS A 134 15.18 -7.72 25.73
N ARG A 135 15.42 -7.35 24.46
CA ARG A 135 14.70 -6.25 23.79
C ARG A 135 13.20 -6.50 23.73
N LEU A 136 12.79 -7.72 23.40
CA LEU A 136 11.38 -8.12 23.37
C LEU A 136 10.76 -8.05 24.77
N GLU A 137 11.46 -8.50 25.81
CA GLU A 137 10.99 -8.42 27.20
C GLU A 137 10.86 -6.98 27.72
N ASP A 138 11.86 -6.13 27.46
CA ASP A 138 11.89 -4.74 27.91
C ASP A 138 10.73 -3.93 27.30
N LEU A 139 10.43 -4.17 26.01
CA LEU A 139 9.31 -3.56 25.30
C LEU A 139 7.96 -3.92 25.92
N MET A 140 7.77 -5.17 26.31
CA MET A 140 6.52 -5.64 26.91
C MET A 140 6.33 -5.17 28.36
N ARG A 141 7.40 -4.81 29.08
CA ARG A 141 7.34 -4.56 30.54
C ARG A 141 7.34 -3.08 30.95
N ASN A 142 7.93 -2.18 30.15
CA ASN A 142 8.37 -0.88 30.67
C ASN A 142 7.81 0.38 29.95
N GLY A 143 6.91 0.26 28.97
CA GLY A 143 6.38 1.42 28.24
C GLY A 143 5.22 2.14 28.93
N LYS A 144 5.40 3.39 29.37
CA LYS A 144 4.31 4.31 29.74
C LYS A 144 4.63 5.72 29.24
N VAL A 145 3.65 6.39 28.63
CA VAL A 145 3.76 7.80 28.28
C VAL A 145 3.10 8.61 29.40
N GLU A 146 3.89 9.24 30.27
CA GLU A 146 3.35 10.05 31.37
C GLU A 146 2.79 11.38 30.87
N LYS A 147 3.43 11.95 29.85
CA LYS A 147 3.06 13.21 29.24
C LYS A 147 3.38 13.14 27.75
N GLU A 148 2.48 13.64 26.91
CA GLU A 148 2.73 13.74 25.48
C GLU A 148 3.82 14.77 25.15
N GLU A 149 4.64 14.46 24.15
CA GLU A 149 5.53 15.39 23.48
C GLU A 149 4.70 16.20 22.46
N ALA A 150 4.57 17.51 22.70
CA ALA A 150 3.60 18.34 21.98
C ALA A 150 4.07 18.80 20.58
N PHE A 151 5.40 18.83 20.32
CA PHE A 151 6.03 19.30 19.07
C PHE A 151 5.40 20.60 18.51
N ASP A 152 5.27 21.63 19.35
CA ASP A 152 4.66 22.90 18.96
C ASP A 152 5.56 23.76 18.06
N GLY A 153 4.93 24.57 17.20
CA GLY A 153 5.61 25.58 16.39
C GLY A 153 6.60 24.97 15.39
N ALA A 154 7.89 25.29 15.52
CA ALA A 154 8.94 24.79 14.64
C ALA A 154 9.22 23.29 14.85
N GLN A 155 8.93 22.75 16.04
CA GLN A 155 9.15 21.33 16.35
C GLN A 155 8.19 20.41 15.57
N ALA A 156 7.09 20.95 15.03
CA ALA A 156 6.20 20.18 14.15
C ALA A 156 6.89 19.68 12.86
N ASP A 157 8.07 20.22 12.52
CA ASP A 157 8.88 19.74 11.39
C ASP A 157 9.80 18.56 11.75
N GLU A 158 9.74 18.06 12.98
CA GLU A 158 10.38 16.79 13.36
C GLU A 158 9.72 15.60 12.68
N THR A 159 10.53 14.57 12.39
CA THR A 159 10.06 13.34 11.74
C THR A 159 9.18 12.54 12.68
N ALA A 160 7.97 12.20 12.23
CA ALA A 160 7.04 11.33 12.96
C ALA A 160 7.05 9.91 12.37
N LEU A 161 7.12 9.80 11.04
CA LEU A 161 6.91 8.55 10.30
C LEU A 161 8.00 8.33 9.25
N LEU A 162 8.46 7.08 9.14
CA LEU A 162 9.41 6.56 8.17
C LEU A 162 8.81 5.37 7.42
N CYS A 163 7.88 5.64 6.51
CA CYS A 163 7.39 4.62 5.60
C CYS A 163 8.45 4.32 4.54
N TYR A 164 8.76 3.04 4.36
CA TYR A 164 9.74 2.62 3.36
C TYR A 164 9.09 2.54 1.98
N SER A 165 9.60 3.35 1.05
CA SER A 165 9.22 3.29 -0.35
C SER A 165 10.41 2.88 -1.19
N SER A 166 10.11 2.02 -2.14
CA SER A 166 11.08 1.44 -3.03
C SER A 166 11.39 2.35 -4.24
N GLY A 167 10.68 3.48 -4.36
CA GLY A 167 11.00 4.58 -5.28
C GLY A 167 11.17 4.14 -6.73
N THR A 168 12.02 4.86 -7.46
CA THR A 168 12.24 4.64 -8.91
C THR A 168 13.59 3.98 -9.21
N THR A 169 14.47 3.88 -8.21
CA THR A 169 15.84 3.36 -8.31
C THR A 169 16.35 2.87 -6.94
N GLY A 170 17.08 1.74 -6.96
CA GLY A 170 17.80 1.20 -5.80
C GLY A 170 16.94 0.42 -4.81
N LEU A 171 17.53 0.11 -3.65
CA LEU A 171 16.86 -0.46 -2.49
C LEU A 171 15.82 0.51 -1.91
N SER A 172 14.89 -0.02 -1.14
CA SER A 172 13.89 0.76 -0.40
C SER A 172 14.50 1.80 0.55
N LYS A 173 13.88 2.97 0.63
CA LYS A 173 14.35 4.11 1.42
C LYS A 173 13.24 4.55 2.38
N GLY A 174 13.60 4.88 3.62
CA GLY A 174 12.68 5.48 4.57
C GLY A 174 12.38 6.93 4.18
N VAL A 175 11.13 7.25 3.84
CA VAL A 175 10.75 8.65 3.58
C VAL A 175 10.37 9.33 4.88
N THR A 176 11.07 10.42 5.19
CA THR A 176 10.85 11.25 6.38
C THR A 176 9.57 12.04 6.22
N THR A 177 8.55 11.68 7.00
CA THR A 177 7.28 12.41 7.05
C THR A 177 7.14 13.07 8.42
N THR A 178 7.04 14.39 8.44
CA THR A 178 7.01 15.19 9.67
C THR A 178 5.63 15.23 10.32
N HIS A 179 5.53 15.71 11.57
CA HIS A 179 4.22 15.97 12.18
C HIS A 179 3.40 16.96 11.33
N ARG A 180 4.01 18.06 10.88
CA ARG A 180 3.38 19.06 9.99
C ARG A 180 2.87 18.43 8.70
N ASN A 181 3.63 17.50 8.11
CA ASN A 181 3.19 16.77 6.93
C ASN A 181 1.92 15.96 7.20
N LEU A 182 1.87 15.20 8.29
CA LEU A 182 0.71 14.39 8.66
C LEU A 182 -0.51 15.26 8.99
N VAL A 183 -0.32 16.33 9.77
CA VAL A 183 -1.37 17.30 10.08
C VAL A 183 -1.92 17.94 8.79
N SER A 184 -1.03 18.32 7.87
CA SER A 184 -1.43 18.91 6.58
C SER A 184 -2.32 17.98 5.76
N GLN A 185 -2.07 16.67 5.79
CA GLN A 185 -2.88 15.68 5.08
C GLN A 185 -4.28 15.56 5.68
N ILE A 186 -4.38 15.51 7.02
CA ILE A 186 -5.67 15.44 7.72
C ILE A 186 -6.52 16.68 7.37
N VAL A 187 -5.96 17.89 7.48
CA VAL A 187 -6.73 19.12 7.25
C VAL A 187 -7.04 19.35 5.76
N ALA A 188 -6.12 19.02 4.85
CA ALA A 188 -6.30 19.25 3.41
C ALA A 188 -7.28 18.26 2.77
N LEU A 189 -7.35 17.03 3.27
CA LEU A 189 -8.29 16.02 2.75
C LEU A 189 -9.73 16.30 3.17
N GLY A 190 -9.96 16.93 4.33
CA GLY A 190 -11.30 17.22 4.85
C GLY A 190 -12.27 17.82 3.82
N PRO A 191 -11.95 18.98 3.21
CA PRO A 191 -12.80 19.60 2.18
C PRO A 191 -13.00 18.74 0.93
N ALA A 192 -12.00 17.93 0.56
CA ALA A 192 -12.07 17.08 -0.63
C ALA A 192 -12.95 15.84 -0.42
N THR A 193 -13.15 15.41 0.83
CA THR A 193 -13.83 14.16 1.20
C THR A 193 -15.07 14.43 2.08
N PRO A 194 -16.14 15.09 1.56
CA PRO A 194 -17.30 15.53 2.36
C PRO A 194 -18.18 14.41 2.94
N THR A 195 -17.76 13.16 2.84
CA THR A 195 -18.54 11.93 3.11
C THR A 195 -17.91 11.05 4.20
N PHE A 196 -17.10 11.65 5.05
CA PHE A 196 -16.76 11.05 6.33
C PHE A 196 -17.72 11.74 7.28
N ILE A 197 -18.97 11.29 7.25
CA ILE A 197 -20.02 11.83 8.09
C ILE A 197 -20.01 10.99 9.38
N PRO A 198 -19.50 11.54 10.50
CA PRO A 198 -19.14 10.75 11.70
C PRO A 198 -20.30 9.94 12.29
N LYS A 199 -21.53 10.41 12.09
CA LYS A 199 -22.75 9.82 12.65
C LYS A 199 -23.48 8.87 11.71
N SER A 200 -23.12 8.82 10.42
CA SER A 200 -23.85 8.01 9.43
C SER A 200 -22.99 7.02 8.66
N ASP A 201 -21.67 7.17 8.73
CA ASP A 201 -20.76 6.46 7.84
C ASP A 201 -19.89 5.50 8.63
N ILE A 202 -19.69 4.31 8.07
CA ILE A 202 -18.71 3.33 8.53
C ILE A 202 -17.80 3.01 7.36
N MET A 203 -16.50 3.03 7.63
CA MET A 203 -15.44 2.74 6.65
C MET A 203 -14.98 1.30 6.81
N ILE A 204 -14.38 0.75 5.76
CA ILE A 204 -13.68 -0.54 5.83
C ILE A 204 -12.20 -0.39 5.47
N CYS A 205 -11.33 -0.98 6.28
CA CYS A 205 -9.90 -1.05 6.05
C CYS A 205 -9.48 -2.47 5.71
N ILE A 206 -9.15 -2.69 4.44
CA ILE A 206 -8.46 -3.89 3.94
C ILE A 206 -7.04 -3.56 3.46
N LEU A 207 -6.66 -2.29 3.52
CA LEU A 207 -5.36 -1.81 3.08
C LEU A 207 -4.30 -2.10 4.16
N PRO A 208 -3.04 -2.38 3.78
CA PRO A 208 -1.97 -2.53 4.75
C PRO A 208 -1.76 -1.23 5.54
N LEU A 209 -1.80 -1.30 6.87
CA LEU A 209 -1.57 -0.16 7.76
C LEU A 209 -0.08 0.15 7.99
N ASN A 210 0.81 -0.66 7.41
CA ASN A 210 2.24 -0.36 7.29
C ASN A 210 2.57 0.49 6.06
N HIS A 211 1.58 0.78 5.21
CA HIS A 211 1.72 1.65 4.06
C HIS A 211 0.93 2.94 4.27
N ILE A 212 1.49 4.07 3.84
CA ILE A 212 0.94 5.41 4.11
C ILE A 212 -0.51 5.60 3.61
N TYR A 213 -0.89 4.87 2.54
CA TYR A 213 -2.26 4.89 2.02
C TYR A 213 -3.29 4.34 3.00
N GLY A 214 -3.01 3.19 3.63
CA GLY A 214 -3.89 2.63 4.65
C GLY A 214 -3.82 3.42 5.96
N LEU A 215 -2.61 3.81 6.36
CA LEU A 215 -2.37 4.48 7.63
C LEU A 215 -2.88 5.93 7.65
N VAL A 216 -2.38 6.77 6.75
CA VAL A 216 -2.64 8.22 6.77
C VAL A 216 -3.94 8.56 6.07
N THR A 217 -4.11 8.17 4.80
CA THR A 217 -5.30 8.56 4.01
C THR A 217 -6.59 7.96 4.55
N LEU A 218 -6.54 6.71 5.05
CA LEU A 218 -7.71 6.04 5.58
C LEU A 218 -7.76 6.14 7.11
N ALA A 219 -6.92 5.42 7.83
CA ALA A 219 -7.14 5.18 9.25
C ALA A 219 -7.02 6.44 10.14
N MET A 220 -5.99 7.25 9.95
CA MET A 220 -5.79 8.49 10.71
C MET A 220 -6.85 9.54 10.34
N ASN A 221 -7.23 9.63 9.07
CA ASN A 221 -8.30 10.52 8.62
C ASN A 221 -9.69 10.09 9.16
N CYS A 222 -9.98 8.79 9.21
CA CYS A 222 -11.21 8.27 9.83
C CYS A 222 -11.26 8.67 11.30
N PHE A 223 -10.16 8.44 12.03
CA PHE A 223 -10.09 8.78 13.44
C PHE A 223 -10.19 10.28 13.67
N ALA A 224 -9.40 11.11 12.99
CA ALA A 224 -9.42 12.57 13.18
C ALA A 224 -10.81 13.17 12.96
N ARG A 225 -11.65 12.50 12.16
CA ARG A 225 -12.98 12.97 11.79
C ARG A 225 -14.10 12.31 12.57
N GLY A 226 -13.84 11.27 13.35
CA GLY A 226 -14.88 10.59 14.13
C GLY A 226 -15.67 9.54 13.35
N VAL A 227 -15.13 9.05 12.24
CA VAL A 227 -15.80 8.00 11.45
C VAL A 227 -15.30 6.63 11.90
N PRO A 228 -16.19 5.73 12.36
CA PRO A 228 -15.81 4.37 12.70
C PRO A 228 -15.23 3.61 11.50
N MET A 229 -14.23 2.77 11.75
CA MET A 229 -13.60 1.95 10.74
C MET A 229 -13.58 0.47 11.15
N VAL A 230 -14.16 -0.36 10.29
CA VAL A 230 -14.08 -1.83 10.39
C VAL A 230 -12.79 -2.29 9.74
N ILE A 231 -11.96 -3.01 10.48
CA ILE A 231 -10.65 -3.46 10.04
C ILE A 231 -10.70 -4.95 9.70
N CYS A 232 -10.20 -5.29 8.52
CA CYS A 232 -9.92 -6.66 8.14
C CYS A 232 -8.40 -6.87 8.09
N PRO A 233 -7.88 -8.00 8.61
CA PRO A 233 -6.44 -8.24 8.66
C PRO A 233 -5.81 -8.28 7.26
N ARG A 234 -6.57 -8.81 6.28
CA ARG A 234 -6.20 -8.87 4.87
C ARG A 234 -7.44 -8.82 4.00
N PHE A 235 -7.25 -8.60 2.70
CA PHE A 235 -8.32 -8.85 1.75
C PHE A 235 -8.63 -10.34 1.68
N ASP A 236 -9.89 -10.65 1.94
CA ASP A 236 -10.54 -11.92 1.72
C ASP A 236 -11.96 -11.60 1.26
N SER A 237 -12.43 -12.30 0.24
CA SER A 237 -13.65 -11.92 -0.46
C SER A 237 -14.90 -12.04 0.40
N ASP A 238 -15.01 -13.09 1.21
CA ASP A 238 -16.17 -13.32 2.05
C ASP A 238 -16.12 -12.41 3.28
N LEU A 239 -14.95 -12.26 3.91
CA LEU A 239 -14.78 -11.30 5.02
C LEU A 239 -15.09 -9.86 4.59
N PHE A 240 -14.66 -9.46 3.40
CA PHE A 240 -14.91 -8.10 2.88
C PHE A 240 -16.39 -7.85 2.60
N CYS A 241 -17.05 -8.75 1.85
CA CYS A 241 -18.45 -8.56 1.49
C CYS A 241 -19.39 -8.72 2.69
N SER A 242 -19.12 -9.68 3.58
CA SER A 242 -19.91 -9.86 4.81
C SER A 242 -19.78 -8.67 5.76
N ALA A 243 -18.59 -8.06 5.88
CA ALA A 243 -18.39 -6.85 6.66
C ALA A 243 -19.20 -5.66 6.11
N ILE A 244 -19.19 -5.47 4.79
CA ILE A 244 -20.02 -4.42 4.16
C ILE A 244 -21.50 -4.63 4.51
N GLN A 245 -22.01 -5.86 4.38
CA GLN A 245 -23.40 -6.17 4.68
C GLN A 245 -23.75 -5.98 6.18
N LYS A 246 -22.87 -6.47 7.07
CA LYS A 246 -23.06 -6.47 8.53
C LYS A 246 -23.03 -5.06 9.10
N TYR A 247 -21.97 -4.31 8.79
CA TYR A 247 -21.71 -2.99 9.36
C TYR A 247 -22.25 -1.86 8.50
N LYS A 248 -22.93 -2.16 7.38
CA LYS A 248 -23.47 -1.15 6.45
C LYS A 248 -22.42 -0.15 6.00
N VAL A 249 -21.25 -0.66 5.60
CA VAL A 249 -20.12 0.15 5.15
C VAL A 249 -20.58 1.07 4.02
N ALA A 250 -20.29 2.37 4.18
CA ALA A 250 -20.67 3.42 3.26
C ALA A 250 -19.63 3.62 2.15
N ASP A 251 -18.35 3.59 2.52
CA ASP A 251 -17.24 3.93 1.63
C ASP A 251 -16.07 2.96 1.79
N ALA A 252 -15.43 2.61 0.66
CA ALA A 252 -14.29 1.70 0.64
C ALA A 252 -13.11 2.30 -0.15
N TYR A 253 -11.95 2.40 0.51
CA TYR A 253 -10.67 2.73 -0.13
C TYR A 253 -9.95 1.43 -0.49
N ILE A 254 -9.78 1.18 -1.78
CA ILE A 254 -9.31 -0.12 -2.28
C ILE A 254 -8.30 0.03 -3.42
N ALA A 255 -7.57 -1.04 -3.71
CA ALA A 255 -6.68 -1.11 -4.86
C ALA A 255 -7.41 -1.72 -6.10
N PRO A 256 -6.92 -1.50 -7.33
CA PRO A 256 -7.54 -2.04 -8.55
C PRO A 256 -7.84 -3.56 -8.55
N PRO A 257 -7.05 -4.45 -7.92
CA PRO A 257 -7.40 -5.87 -7.83
C PRO A 257 -8.76 -6.14 -7.13
N VAL A 258 -9.13 -5.31 -6.15
CA VAL A 258 -10.41 -5.44 -5.44
C VAL A 258 -11.55 -4.85 -6.28
N VAL A 259 -11.28 -3.79 -7.05
CA VAL A 259 -12.23 -3.27 -8.06
C VAL A 259 -12.54 -4.36 -9.10
N LEU A 260 -11.51 -5.06 -9.58
CA LEU A 260 -11.66 -6.19 -10.49
C LEU A 260 -12.51 -7.31 -9.89
N PHE A 261 -12.26 -7.64 -8.63
CA PHE A 261 -13.09 -8.60 -7.90
C PHE A 261 -14.57 -8.18 -7.87
N LEU A 262 -14.87 -6.92 -7.53
CA LEU A 262 -16.23 -6.39 -7.47
C LEU A 262 -16.94 -6.41 -8.84
N ALA A 263 -16.18 -6.39 -9.94
CA ALA A 263 -16.73 -6.52 -11.29
C ALA A 263 -17.19 -7.96 -11.63
N ASN A 264 -16.91 -8.96 -10.79
CA ASN A 264 -17.11 -10.38 -11.12
C ASN A 264 -18.21 -11.07 -10.26
N PRO A 265 -19.01 -12.00 -10.82
CA PRO A 265 -20.35 -12.30 -10.27
C PRO A 265 -20.49 -13.22 -9.04
N PRO A 266 -19.80 -14.37 -8.89
CA PRO A 266 -20.36 -15.44 -8.05
C PRO A 266 -20.36 -15.16 -6.54
N ILE A 267 -19.55 -14.22 -6.06
CA ILE A 267 -19.44 -13.90 -4.63
C ILE A 267 -20.11 -12.58 -4.26
N VAL A 268 -20.14 -11.61 -5.18
CA VAL A 268 -20.79 -10.31 -4.94
C VAL A 268 -22.30 -10.48 -4.78
N SER A 269 -22.94 -11.35 -5.57
CA SER A 269 -24.39 -11.60 -5.46
C SER A 269 -24.82 -12.33 -4.19
N LYS A 270 -23.89 -12.88 -3.40
CA LYS A 270 -24.22 -13.55 -2.13
C LYS A 270 -24.50 -12.56 -0.99
N TYR A 271 -24.09 -11.31 -1.15
CA TYR A 271 -24.12 -10.31 -0.08
C TYR A 271 -24.86 -9.05 -0.53
N ASN A 272 -25.57 -8.43 0.40
CA ASN A 272 -26.18 -7.12 0.20
C ASN A 272 -25.14 -6.01 0.39
N LEU A 273 -24.67 -5.46 -0.72
CA LEU A 273 -23.70 -4.35 -0.75
C LEU A 273 -24.36 -2.98 -0.93
N ALA A 274 -25.69 -2.86 -0.81
CA ALA A 274 -26.43 -1.64 -1.12
C ALA A 274 -26.09 -0.44 -0.21
N SER A 275 -25.44 -0.66 0.94
CA SER A 275 -24.93 0.41 1.80
C SER A 275 -23.75 1.15 1.19
N LEU A 276 -23.01 0.51 0.28
CA LEU A 276 -21.83 1.09 -0.35
C LEU A 276 -22.26 2.21 -1.31
N ARG A 277 -21.79 3.42 -1.05
CA ARG A 277 -22.05 4.62 -1.84
C ARG A 277 -20.83 5.08 -2.60
N ARG A 278 -19.61 4.84 -2.09
CA ARG A 278 -18.40 5.25 -2.79
C ARG A 278 -17.27 4.25 -2.70
N ILE A 279 -16.52 4.20 -3.79
CA ILE A 279 -15.28 3.45 -3.91
C ILE A 279 -14.18 4.43 -4.32
N VAL A 280 -13.08 4.45 -3.58
CA VAL A 280 -11.88 5.21 -3.94
C VAL A 280 -10.80 4.22 -4.33
N SER A 281 -10.31 4.30 -5.57
CA SER A 281 -9.23 3.47 -6.07
C SER A 281 -7.94 4.28 -6.20
N ALA A 282 -6.83 3.74 -5.68
CA ALA A 282 -5.53 4.40 -5.74
C ALA A 282 -4.38 3.38 -5.85
N ALA A 283 -3.14 3.85 -5.65
CA ALA A 283 -1.87 3.13 -5.75
C ALA A 283 -1.45 2.75 -7.19
N VAL A 284 -2.38 2.26 -8.01
CA VAL A 284 -2.12 1.87 -9.41
C VAL A 284 -3.21 2.47 -10.31
N PRO A 285 -2.88 2.88 -11.55
CA PRO A 285 -3.88 3.36 -12.49
C PRO A 285 -5.02 2.35 -12.70
N LEU A 286 -6.26 2.80 -12.52
CA LEU A 286 -7.44 2.00 -12.81
C LEU A 286 -7.92 2.23 -14.24
N ALA A 287 -8.13 1.15 -14.98
CA ALA A 287 -8.64 1.21 -16.34
C ALA A 287 -10.09 1.76 -16.37
N PRO A 288 -10.41 2.75 -17.23
CA PRO A 288 -11.77 3.29 -17.33
C PRO A 288 -12.83 2.24 -17.64
N SER A 289 -12.51 1.25 -18.49
CA SER A 289 -13.42 0.14 -18.82
C SER A 289 -13.75 -0.72 -17.60
N LEU A 290 -12.76 -0.99 -16.75
CA LEU A 290 -12.97 -1.74 -15.52
C LEU A 290 -13.81 -0.95 -14.52
N ALA A 291 -13.55 0.35 -14.36
CA ALA A 291 -14.35 1.23 -13.50
C ALA A 291 -15.83 1.23 -13.91
N THR A 292 -16.12 1.46 -15.20
CA THR A 292 -17.50 1.44 -15.72
C THR A 292 -18.17 0.08 -15.53
N LYS A 293 -17.46 -1.03 -15.82
CA LYS A 293 -18.00 -2.39 -15.61
C LYS A 293 -18.34 -2.64 -14.15
N THR A 294 -17.48 -2.21 -13.24
CA THR A 294 -17.68 -2.39 -11.79
C THR A 294 -18.88 -1.61 -11.28
N VAL A 295 -19.03 -0.36 -11.71
CA VAL A 295 -20.18 0.48 -11.34
C VAL A 295 -21.48 -0.15 -11.84
N ALA A 296 -21.57 -0.49 -13.13
CA ALA A 296 -22.76 -1.11 -13.70
C ALA A 296 -23.11 -2.43 -13.00
N ARG A 297 -22.08 -3.19 -12.60
CA ARG A 297 -22.25 -4.42 -11.83
C ARG A 297 -22.84 -4.15 -10.45
N LEU A 298 -22.29 -3.21 -9.69
CA LEU A 298 -22.80 -2.86 -8.36
C LEU A 298 -24.22 -2.27 -8.42
N GLU A 299 -24.51 -1.45 -9.43
CA GLU A 299 -25.86 -0.93 -9.68
C GLU A 299 -26.87 -2.07 -9.94
N SER A 300 -26.48 -3.10 -10.70
CA SER A 300 -27.32 -4.30 -10.92
C SER A 300 -27.65 -5.06 -9.62
N GLU A 301 -26.82 -4.90 -8.59
CA GLU A 301 -26.97 -5.47 -7.25
C GLU A 301 -27.53 -4.44 -6.25
N ARG A 302 -28.18 -3.37 -6.75
CA ARG A 302 -28.81 -2.30 -5.97
C ARG A 302 -27.84 -1.44 -5.14
N ALA A 303 -26.54 -1.52 -5.40
CA ALA A 303 -25.52 -0.66 -4.80
C ALA A 303 -25.22 0.53 -5.71
N ASN A 304 -25.75 1.70 -5.35
CA ASN A 304 -25.60 2.92 -6.12
C ASN A 304 -24.27 3.61 -5.78
N VAL A 305 -23.20 3.22 -6.46
CA VAL A 305 -21.82 3.61 -6.12
C VAL A 305 -21.27 4.69 -7.06
N THR A 306 -20.56 5.65 -6.47
CA THR A 306 -19.61 6.50 -7.20
C THR A 306 -18.19 5.96 -7.02
N LEU A 307 -17.56 5.55 -8.12
CA LEU A 307 -16.17 5.11 -8.13
C LEU A 307 -15.26 6.28 -8.52
N THR A 308 -14.29 6.61 -7.67
CA THR A 308 -13.30 7.66 -7.93
C THR A 308 -11.86 7.16 -7.89
N GLN A 309 -10.93 7.98 -8.41
CA GLN A 309 -9.49 7.72 -8.31
C GLN A 309 -8.74 8.83 -7.60
N ASP A 310 -7.85 8.41 -6.72
CA ASP A 310 -6.92 9.26 -5.97
C ASP A 310 -5.48 8.93 -6.38
N TYR A 311 -4.60 9.92 -6.28
CA TYR A 311 -3.18 9.78 -6.56
C TYR A 311 -2.35 10.40 -5.43
N GLY A 312 -1.27 9.70 -5.09
CA GLY A 312 -0.38 10.03 -4.01
C GLY A 312 0.88 9.18 -4.04
N LEU A 313 1.89 9.62 -3.29
CA LEU A 313 3.15 8.93 -3.07
C LEU A 313 3.47 8.93 -1.57
N THR A 314 4.40 8.08 -1.17
CA THR A 314 4.90 8.11 0.21
C THR A 314 5.57 9.46 0.50
N GLU A 315 6.36 9.94 -0.44
CA GLU A 315 7.10 11.21 -0.41
C GLU A 315 6.20 12.44 -0.34
N THR A 316 4.92 12.30 -0.70
CA THR A 316 3.93 13.38 -0.60
C THR A 316 3.06 13.24 0.64
N SER A 317 3.51 12.45 1.62
CA SER A 317 2.78 12.19 2.86
C SER A 317 1.45 11.45 2.64
N SER A 318 1.33 10.76 1.51
CA SER A 318 0.13 10.13 0.93
C SER A 318 -0.54 10.94 -0.18
N THR A 319 -1.77 11.44 0.00
CA THR A 319 -2.62 11.89 -1.12
C THR A 319 -2.21 13.28 -1.62
N CYS A 320 -2.04 13.42 -2.93
CA CYS A 320 -1.79 14.68 -3.62
C CYS A 320 -3.02 15.19 -4.39
N THR A 321 -3.70 14.28 -5.09
CA THR A 321 -4.92 14.61 -5.82
C THR A 321 -6.02 13.64 -5.44
N ALA A 322 -7.18 14.17 -5.07
CA ALA A 322 -8.33 13.40 -4.65
C ALA A 322 -9.47 13.54 -5.67
N HIS A 323 -10.18 12.44 -5.90
CA HIS A 323 -11.37 12.34 -6.75
C HIS A 323 -11.19 12.91 -8.17
N SER A 324 -10.01 12.67 -8.76
CA SER A 324 -9.62 13.25 -10.05
C SER A 324 -10.44 12.69 -11.22
N LEU A 325 -10.99 11.48 -11.05
CA LEU A 325 -11.90 10.81 -11.99
C LEU A 325 -13.09 10.25 -11.20
N ALA A 326 -14.29 10.30 -11.79
CA ALA A 326 -15.52 9.78 -11.18
C ALA A 326 -16.36 9.00 -12.21
N TYR A 327 -16.95 7.90 -11.78
CA TYR A 327 -17.82 7.02 -12.56
C TYR A 327 -19.07 6.69 -11.71
N GLY A 328 -20.26 6.60 -12.33
CA GLY A 328 -21.50 6.22 -11.65
C GLY A 328 -22.41 7.36 -11.18
N ALA A 329 -23.17 7.08 -10.12
CA ALA A 329 -24.35 7.81 -9.63
C ALA A 329 -24.26 9.35 -9.63
N ASP A 330 -23.13 9.91 -9.18
CA ASP A 330 -22.96 11.35 -8.95
C ASP A 330 -22.22 12.08 -10.09
N THR A 331 -22.15 11.49 -11.28
CA THR A 331 -21.47 12.12 -12.44
C THR A 331 -22.31 13.22 -13.12
N LYS A 332 -23.60 13.35 -12.78
CA LYS A 332 -24.54 14.32 -13.39
C LYS A 332 -24.66 15.66 -12.65
N HIS A 333 -24.28 15.74 -11.37
CA HIS A 333 -24.42 16.98 -10.56
C HIS A 333 -23.08 17.61 -10.19
N ARG A 334 -21.98 16.86 -10.27
CA ARG A 334 -20.65 17.44 -10.34
C ARG A 334 -20.41 17.85 -11.79
N ARG A 335 -20.35 19.17 -12.08
CA ARG A 335 -19.84 19.67 -13.37
C ARG A 335 -18.61 18.83 -13.71
N PRO A 336 -18.53 18.13 -14.86
CA PRO A 336 -17.38 17.33 -15.18
C PRO A 336 -16.16 18.22 -14.97
N LEU A 337 -15.18 17.73 -14.19
CA LEU A 337 -13.86 18.34 -14.14
C LEU A 337 -13.48 18.56 -15.60
N ARG A 338 -13.59 19.81 -16.09
CA ARG A 338 -13.20 20.17 -17.45
C ARG A 338 -11.79 19.61 -17.58
N ARG A 339 -11.64 18.56 -18.39
CA ARG A 339 -10.38 17.83 -18.57
C ARG A 339 -9.31 18.87 -18.89
N ARG A 340 -8.50 19.27 -17.90
CA ARG A 340 -7.37 20.15 -18.17
C ARG A 340 -6.30 19.26 -18.78
N GLU A 341 -5.66 19.75 -19.83
CA GLU A 341 -4.60 19.02 -20.56
C GLU A 341 -3.43 18.60 -19.64
N GLY A 342 -3.26 19.29 -18.51
CA GLY A 342 -2.32 18.96 -17.43
C GLY A 342 -2.68 17.68 -16.65
N ASP A 343 -3.96 17.42 -16.35
CA ASP A 343 -4.39 16.18 -15.68
C ASP A 343 -4.05 14.95 -16.53
N ARG A 344 -4.17 15.07 -17.86
CA ARG A 344 -3.72 14.03 -18.80
C ARG A 344 -2.21 13.79 -18.71
N ARG A 345 -1.38 14.79 -18.40
CA ARG A 345 0.08 14.63 -18.29
C ARG A 345 0.48 14.07 -16.92
N GLN A 346 -0.19 14.50 -15.84
CA GLN A 346 0.05 14.01 -14.48
C GLN A 346 -0.44 12.58 -14.28
N THR A 347 -1.59 12.20 -14.88
CA THR A 347 -2.04 10.80 -14.94
C THR A 347 -1.36 9.96 -16.04
N ARG A 348 -0.71 10.59 -17.04
CA ARG A 348 0.17 9.89 -18.01
C ARG A 348 1.57 9.65 -17.50
N ALA A 349 2.02 10.34 -16.45
CA ALA A 349 3.17 9.90 -15.69
C ALA A 349 2.75 8.58 -15.04
N THR A 350 3.01 7.47 -15.73
CA THR A 350 2.72 6.14 -15.23
C THR A 350 3.67 5.84 -14.07
N TRP A 351 3.38 6.40 -12.91
CA TRP A 351 3.87 5.93 -11.64
C TRP A 351 2.99 4.73 -11.29
N ARG A 352 3.54 3.57 -11.59
CA ARG A 352 2.88 2.29 -11.38
C ARG A 352 3.43 1.81 -10.04
N ALA A 353 2.59 1.47 -9.06
CA ALA A 353 3.06 0.70 -7.91
C ALA A 353 3.53 -0.66 -8.46
N VAL A 354 4.82 -0.73 -8.75
CA VAL A 354 5.52 -1.85 -9.36
C VAL A 354 6.67 -2.11 -8.41
N VAL A 355 6.86 -3.38 -8.11
CA VAL A 355 8.06 -3.90 -7.45
C VAL A 355 9.24 -3.31 -8.20
N PRO A 356 10.07 -2.46 -7.58
CA PRO A 356 11.10 -1.77 -8.34
C PRO A 356 12.01 -2.80 -8.95
N PRO A 357 12.34 -2.65 -10.23
CA PRO A 357 13.29 -3.52 -10.88
C PRO A 357 14.60 -3.66 -10.11
N ALA A 358 15.06 -2.58 -9.47
CA ALA A 358 16.31 -2.54 -8.73
C ALA A 358 16.32 -3.44 -7.48
N ASP A 359 15.20 -3.52 -6.74
CA ASP A 359 15.06 -4.45 -5.59
C ASP A 359 15.26 -5.90 -6.04
N LEU A 360 14.68 -6.26 -7.19
CA LEU A 360 14.83 -7.61 -7.75
C LEU A 360 16.22 -7.82 -8.38
N GLU A 361 16.75 -6.81 -9.08
CA GLU A 361 18.11 -6.79 -9.66
C GLU A 361 19.20 -6.97 -8.60
N ALA A 362 19.05 -6.37 -7.41
CA ALA A 362 19.97 -6.57 -6.29
C ALA A 362 19.98 -8.02 -5.78
N VAL A 363 18.84 -8.72 -5.89
CA VAL A 363 18.72 -10.12 -5.46
C VAL A 363 19.33 -11.07 -6.49
N PHE A 364 19.51 -10.66 -7.76
CA PHE A 364 20.08 -11.47 -8.84
C PHE A 364 21.59 -11.78 -8.72
N ALA A 365 22.16 -11.76 -7.51
CA ALA A 365 23.48 -12.31 -7.19
C ALA A 365 23.50 -13.86 -7.22
N HIS A 366 22.99 -14.47 -8.29
CA HIS A 366 22.94 -15.91 -8.49
C HIS A 366 24.27 -16.42 -9.07
N PRO A 367 24.81 -17.57 -8.61
CA PRO A 367 26.12 -18.07 -9.06
C PRO A 367 26.26 -18.23 -10.57
N GLN A 368 25.16 -18.53 -11.28
CA GLN A 368 25.14 -18.80 -12.72
C GLN A 368 24.61 -17.63 -13.58
N ILE A 369 24.10 -16.55 -12.98
CA ILE A 369 23.58 -15.38 -13.73
C ILE A 369 24.71 -14.36 -13.89
N ARG A 370 24.89 -13.86 -15.11
CA ARG A 370 25.87 -12.81 -15.43
C ARG A 370 25.28 -11.42 -15.28
N ASP A 371 24.04 -11.23 -15.75
CA ASP A 371 23.37 -9.95 -15.80
C ASP A 371 21.86 -10.15 -15.81
N ALA A 372 21.11 -9.19 -15.27
CA ALA A 372 19.65 -9.26 -15.16
C ALA A 372 19.02 -7.88 -15.37
N GLY A 373 17.83 -7.86 -15.96
CA GLY A 373 17.01 -6.67 -16.10
C GLY A 373 15.54 -7.00 -15.86
N VAL A 374 14.91 -6.23 -14.97
CA VAL A 374 13.51 -6.48 -14.57
C VAL A 374 12.58 -5.41 -15.13
N ILE A 375 11.39 -5.83 -15.57
CA ILE A 375 10.32 -4.94 -16.03
C ILE A 375 8.96 -5.42 -15.51
N GLY A 376 7.98 -4.52 -15.47
CA GLY A 376 6.58 -4.90 -15.35
C GLY A 376 5.99 -5.25 -16.71
N VAL A 377 5.36 -6.42 -16.84
CA VAL A 377 4.53 -6.79 -17.99
C VAL A 377 3.04 -6.68 -17.62
N LYS A 378 2.22 -6.11 -18.52
CA LYS A 378 0.79 -5.95 -18.27
C LYS A 378 0.08 -7.30 -18.28
N SER A 379 -0.70 -7.57 -17.24
CA SER A 379 -1.67 -8.67 -17.23
C SER A 379 -3.07 -8.08 -17.35
N GLU A 380 -3.76 -8.37 -18.45
CA GLU A 380 -5.15 -7.95 -18.66
C GLU A 380 -6.08 -8.60 -17.61
N ASP A 381 -5.91 -9.91 -17.38
CA ASP A 381 -6.71 -10.69 -16.42
C ASP A 381 -6.63 -10.16 -14.99
N LYS A 382 -5.48 -9.64 -14.57
CA LYS A 382 -5.27 -9.16 -13.19
C LYS A 382 -5.30 -7.64 -13.06
N SER A 383 -5.48 -6.91 -14.17
CA SER A 383 -5.47 -5.44 -14.23
C SER A 383 -4.29 -4.80 -13.47
N THR A 384 -3.14 -5.47 -13.51
CA THR A 384 -1.89 -5.08 -12.82
C THR A 384 -0.69 -5.39 -13.70
N GLU A 385 0.48 -4.86 -13.33
CA GLU A 385 1.75 -5.36 -13.87
C GLU A 385 2.26 -6.53 -13.05
N LEU A 386 2.86 -7.51 -13.73
CA LEU A 386 3.57 -8.63 -13.14
C LEU A 386 5.07 -8.42 -13.36
N PRO A 387 5.91 -8.57 -12.32
CA PRO A 387 7.36 -8.53 -12.50
C PRO A 387 7.82 -9.64 -13.44
N ARG A 388 8.56 -9.30 -14.49
CA ARG A 388 9.25 -10.19 -15.42
C ARG A 388 10.75 -9.87 -15.37
N ALA A 389 11.58 -10.91 -15.36
CA ALA A 389 13.02 -10.77 -15.47
C ALA A 389 13.52 -11.25 -16.83
N TYR A 390 14.48 -10.51 -17.38
CA TYR A 390 15.36 -10.93 -18.46
C TYR A 390 16.74 -11.19 -17.86
N ILE A 391 17.34 -12.34 -18.15
CA ILE A 391 18.62 -12.75 -17.56
C ILE A 391 19.59 -13.24 -18.63
N THR A 392 20.88 -13.16 -18.33
CA THR A 392 21.96 -13.77 -19.13
C THR A 392 22.72 -14.77 -18.28
N HIS A 393 23.11 -15.90 -18.87
CA HIS A 393 23.87 -16.95 -18.18
C HIS A 393 25.39 -16.69 -18.24
N LYS A 394 26.14 -17.04 -17.19
CA LYS A 394 27.60 -16.82 -17.14
C LYS A 394 28.37 -17.61 -18.20
N ALA A 395 27.92 -18.80 -18.56
CA ALA A 395 28.53 -19.60 -19.63
C ALA A 395 28.14 -19.13 -21.04
N GLY A 396 27.39 -18.02 -21.16
CA GLY A 396 26.93 -17.47 -22.45
C GLY A 396 25.63 -18.11 -22.94
N TYR A 397 25.07 -17.55 -24.02
CA TYR A 397 23.78 -18.02 -24.52
C TYR A 397 23.89 -19.41 -25.17
N ALA A 398 25.00 -19.68 -25.85
CA ALA A 398 25.23 -20.96 -26.53
C ALA A 398 25.44 -22.15 -25.59
N SER A 399 25.48 -21.96 -24.26
CA SER A 399 25.63 -23.06 -23.31
C SER A 399 24.37 -23.92 -23.16
N PHE A 400 23.27 -23.54 -23.80
CA PHE A 400 22.00 -24.27 -23.79
C PHE A 400 21.70 -24.75 -25.20
N SER A 401 21.40 -26.04 -25.33
CA SER A 401 21.23 -26.69 -26.64
C SER A 401 19.78 -26.67 -27.12
N THR A 402 18.82 -26.58 -26.19
CA THR A 402 17.39 -26.66 -26.51
C THR A 402 16.54 -25.61 -25.80
N GLN A 403 15.34 -25.35 -26.33
CA GLN A 403 14.34 -24.49 -25.70
C GLN A 403 13.94 -24.97 -24.29
N ALA A 404 13.90 -26.28 -24.09
CA ALA A 404 13.56 -26.88 -22.80
C ALA A 404 14.62 -26.57 -21.73
N ASP A 405 15.89 -26.48 -22.11
CA ASP A 405 16.97 -26.15 -21.17
C ASP A 405 16.84 -24.70 -20.66
N TRP A 406 16.42 -23.79 -21.55
CA TRP A 406 16.10 -22.40 -21.19
C TRP A 406 14.96 -22.31 -20.19
N GLU A 407 13.88 -23.04 -20.46
CA GLU A 407 12.69 -23.04 -19.60
C GLU A 407 12.97 -23.66 -18.24
N LYS A 408 13.78 -24.72 -18.19
CA LYS A 408 14.23 -25.33 -16.94
C LYS A 408 15.04 -24.35 -16.10
N PHE A 409 16.06 -23.73 -16.68
CA PHE A 409 16.89 -22.76 -15.96
C PHE A 409 16.08 -21.52 -15.53
N ALA A 410 15.20 -21.00 -16.39
CA ALA A 410 14.29 -19.92 -16.04
C ALA A 410 13.39 -20.26 -14.84
N SER A 411 12.86 -21.49 -14.79
CA SER A 411 12.05 -22.00 -13.67
C SER A 411 12.86 -22.14 -12.38
N GLU A 412 14.10 -22.63 -12.47
CA GLU A 412 15.03 -22.70 -11.33
C GLU A 412 15.34 -21.30 -10.76
N VAL A 413 15.65 -20.34 -11.63
CA VAL A 413 15.88 -18.95 -11.23
C VAL A 413 14.63 -18.33 -10.61
N GLN A 414 13.45 -18.59 -11.18
CA GLN A 414 12.20 -18.11 -10.63
C GLN A 414 11.99 -18.63 -9.21
N LYS A 415 12.13 -19.93 -8.97
CA LYS A 415 12.04 -20.54 -7.63
C LYS A 415 13.09 -19.99 -6.66
N TRP A 416 14.31 -19.76 -7.14
CA TRP A 416 15.37 -19.19 -6.31
C TRP A 416 15.04 -17.76 -5.85
N ILE A 417 14.46 -16.93 -6.72
CA ILE A 417 14.00 -15.58 -6.34
C ILE A 417 12.85 -15.66 -5.34
N GLU A 418 11.89 -16.57 -5.53
CA GLU A 418 10.75 -16.75 -4.62
C GLU A 418 11.20 -17.03 -3.18
N GLY A 419 12.34 -17.71 -2.98
CA GLY A 419 12.93 -17.94 -1.65
C GLY A 419 13.64 -16.73 -1.01
N LYS A 420 13.78 -15.61 -1.72
CA LYS A 420 14.57 -14.45 -1.27
C LYS A 420 13.77 -13.16 -1.10
N VAL A 421 12.61 -13.06 -1.73
CA VAL A 421 11.82 -11.81 -1.76
C VAL A 421 10.39 -12.03 -1.28
N ALA A 422 9.73 -10.96 -0.84
CA ALA A 422 8.34 -11.00 -0.47
C ALA A 422 7.43 -11.53 -1.60
N LYS A 423 6.34 -12.23 -1.26
CA LYS A 423 5.40 -12.86 -2.24
C LYS A 423 4.92 -11.92 -3.35
N HIS A 424 4.72 -10.64 -3.06
CA HIS A 424 4.27 -9.65 -4.05
C HIS A 424 5.36 -9.27 -5.07
N LYS A 425 6.63 -9.57 -4.78
CA LYS A 425 7.80 -9.37 -5.64
C LYS A 425 8.12 -10.56 -6.56
N TYR A 426 7.39 -11.67 -6.45
CA TYR A 426 7.61 -12.85 -7.29
C TYR A 426 7.52 -12.53 -8.79
N LEU A 427 8.38 -13.18 -9.58
CA LEU A 427 8.50 -12.99 -11.04
C LEU A 427 7.37 -13.66 -11.81
N ARG A 428 6.12 -13.29 -11.49
CA ARG A 428 4.90 -13.86 -12.07
C ARG A 428 4.72 -13.54 -13.56
N GLY A 429 5.46 -12.57 -14.07
CA GLY A 429 5.56 -12.30 -15.50
C GLY A 429 6.47 -13.30 -16.23
N GLY A 430 7.17 -14.17 -15.50
CA GLY A 430 8.11 -15.16 -16.01
C GLY A 430 9.57 -14.67 -15.97
N VAL A 431 10.48 -15.60 -16.24
CA VAL A 431 11.90 -15.34 -16.44
C VAL A 431 12.25 -15.74 -17.87
N ILE A 432 12.90 -14.85 -18.61
CA ILE A 432 13.33 -15.09 -19.99
C ILE A 432 14.84 -14.99 -20.05
N VAL A 433 15.47 -15.99 -20.64
CA VAL A 433 16.92 -15.96 -20.86
C VAL A 433 17.19 -15.35 -22.21
N ILE A 434 18.07 -14.36 -22.26
CA ILE A 434 18.49 -13.66 -23.47
C ILE A 434 20.00 -13.62 -23.55
N GLU A 435 20.53 -13.30 -24.72
CA GLU A 435 21.96 -13.26 -24.96
C GLU A 435 22.63 -12.07 -24.26
N VAL A 436 22.02 -10.88 -24.35
CA VAL A 436 22.55 -9.63 -23.81
C VAL A 436 21.42 -8.78 -23.22
N ILE A 437 21.63 -8.24 -22.02
CA ILE A 437 20.74 -7.20 -21.47
C ILE A 437 21.00 -5.88 -22.20
N PRO A 438 19.99 -5.28 -22.86
CA PRO A 438 20.17 -4.02 -23.57
C PRO A 438 20.51 -2.91 -22.57
N LYS A 439 21.68 -2.28 -22.75
CA LYS A 439 22.22 -1.23 -21.89
C LYS A 439 22.70 -0.05 -22.72
N SER A 440 22.58 1.16 -22.17
CA SER A 440 23.19 2.37 -22.72
C SER A 440 24.71 2.33 -22.62
N ALA A 441 25.40 3.22 -23.33
CA ALA A 441 26.86 3.40 -23.20
C ALA A 441 27.33 3.69 -21.77
N ALA A 442 26.45 4.24 -20.92
CA ALA A 442 26.71 4.46 -19.49
C ALA A 442 26.35 3.26 -18.59
N GLY A 443 26.11 2.08 -19.17
CA GLY A 443 25.80 0.84 -18.44
C GLY A 443 24.37 0.73 -17.87
N LYS A 444 23.52 1.75 -18.07
CA LYS A 444 22.12 1.72 -17.60
C LYS A 444 21.25 0.81 -18.47
N ILE A 445 20.45 -0.06 -17.83
CA ILE A 445 19.51 -0.95 -18.52
C ILE A 445 18.45 -0.16 -19.30
N LEU A 446 18.30 -0.47 -20.59
CA LEU A 446 17.32 0.12 -21.49
C LEU A 446 15.97 -0.59 -21.33
N ARG A 447 15.23 -0.24 -20.26
CA ARG A 447 13.92 -0.85 -19.94
C ARG A 447 12.86 -0.67 -21.02
N LYS A 448 13.01 0.33 -21.90
CA LYS A 448 12.13 0.53 -23.06
C LYS A 448 12.23 -0.67 -24.02
N ASP A 449 13.44 -1.14 -24.26
CA ASP A 449 13.72 -2.21 -25.23
C ASP A 449 13.27 -3.56 -24.66
N LEU A 450 13.53 -3.82 -23.36
CA LEU A 450 12.99 -4.99 -22.67
C LEU A 450 11.45 -5.03 -22.71
N ARG A 451 10.76 -3.89 -22.56
CA ARG A 451 9.30 -3.83 -22.67
C ARG A 451 8.81 -4.09 -24.10
N GLN A 452 9.58 -3.69 -25.09
CA GLN A 452 9.28 -3.96 -26.50
C GLN A 452 9.42 -5.46 -26.79
N LEU A 453 10.51 -6.09 -26.35
CA LEU A 453 10.71 -7.55 -26.43
C LEU A 453 9.54 -8.31 -25.80
N ALA A 454 9.16 -7.96 -24.57
CA ALA A 454 8.02 -8.57 -23.90
C ALA A 454 6.70 -8.43 -24.68
N LYS A 455 6.49 -7.28 -25.33
CA LYS A 455 5.29 -7.03 -26.13
C LYS A 455 5.25 -7.90 -27.39
N GLU A 456 6.40 -8.13 -28.02
CA GLU A 456 6.54 -8.99 -29.20
C GLU A 456 6.34 -10.46 -28.84
N GLU A 457 6.98 -10.92 -27.77
CA GLU A 457 6.84 -12.29 -27.23
C GLU A 457 5.38 -12.61 -26.87
N LEU A 458 4.72 -11.73 -26.10
CA LEU A 458 3.33 -11.93 -25.68
C LEU A 458 2.36 -11.96 -26.86
N LYS A 459 2.61 -11.15 -27.90
CA LYS A 459 1.82 -11.21 -29.15
C LYS A 459 1.99 -12.54 -29.88
N SER A 460 3.24 -13.01 -30.00
CA SER A 460 3.54 -14.30 -30.63
C SER A 460 2.89 -15.47 -29.87
N GLN A 461 2.97 -15.48 -28.54
CA GLN A 461 2.31 -16.49 -27.70
C GLN A 461 0.79 -16.46 -27.84
N ALA A 462 0.17 -15.28 -27.84
CA ALA A 462 -1.28 -15.13 -28.03
C ALA A 462 -1.73 -15.63 -29.42
N LEU A 463 -0.93 -15.39 -30.46
CA LEU A 463 -1.20 -15.88 -31.82
C LEU A 463 -1.13 -17.42 -31.88
N VAL A 464 -0.09 -18.03 -31.29
CA VAL A 464 0.07 -19.49 -31.22
C VAL A 464 -1.09 -20.13 -30.46
N GLN A 465 -1.49 -19.58 -29.30
CA GLN A 465 -2.65 -20.09 -28.54
C GLN A 465 -3.96 -19.98 -29.31
N LYS A 466 -4.16 -18.89 -30.05
CA LYS A 466 -5.35 -18.70 -30.90
C LYS A 466 -5.39 -19.72 -32.03
N LEU A 467 -4.25 -19.99 -32.68
CA LEU A 467 -4.14 -21.00 -33.74
C LEU A 467 -4.32 -22.42 -33.21
N ALA A 468 -3.84 -22.73 -32.00
CA ALA A 468 -4.06 -24.02 -31.35
C ALA A 468 -5.53 -24.26 -30.98
N ARG A 469 -6.23 -23.22 -30.50
CA ARG A 469 -7.68 -23.28 -30.20
C ARG A 469 -8.58 -23.34 -31.43
N ALA A 470 -8.10 -22.88 -32.59
CA ALA A 470 -8.84 -22.97 -33.85
C ALA A 470 -8.69 -24.33 -34.55
N LYS A 471 -7.83 -25.22 -34.01
CA LYS A 471 -7.61 -26.60 -34.49
C LYS A 471 -8.25 -27.68 -33.59
N LEU A 472 -8.95 -27.26 -32.54
CA LEU A 472 -9.86 -28.04 -31.70
C LEU A 472 -11.28 -27.60 -32.03
#